data_AF-A0A8T1RXM9-F1
#
_entry.id   AF-A0A8T1RXM9-F1
#
_cell.length_a   1.000
_cell.length_b   1.000
_cell.length_c   1.000
_cell.angle_alpha   90.00
_cell.angle_beta   90.00
_cell.angle_gamma   90.00
#
_symmetry.space_group_name_H-M   'P 1'
#
loop_
_entity.id
_entity.type
_entity.pdbx_description
1 polymer ?
#
loop_
_entity_poly.entity_id
_entity_poly.type
_entity_poly.pdbx_seq_one_letter_code
_entity_poly.pdbx_strand_id
1 'polypeptide(L)'
;LPAPQPQVLPEHESVSYSVSSTVGVSLTPGDARSQLTCQIEHSTLPAPLRGTYNLCDALRVPPRLRVGTDPPVPIVVNGSVTFPCCAEGFYPKDVSLTWLENGNETGLGKASPRLRIQ
;
A
#
# COMPACT_ATOMS: atom_id res chain seq x y z
N LEU A 1 1.24 18.75 -9.40
CA LEU A 1 0.75 18.21 -10.68
C LEU A 1 -0.26 19.21 -11.25
N PRO A 2 -0.21 19.53 -12.55
CA PRO A 2 -1.25 20.37 -13.17
C PRO A 2 -2.60 19.63 -13.19
N ALA A 3 -3.71 20.37 -13.13
CA ALA A 3 -5.05 19.81 -13.16
C ALA A 3 -5.32 19.14 -14.53
N PRO A 4 -5.86 17.92 -14.59
CA PRO A 4 -6.18 17.28 -15.87
C PRO A 4 -7.39 17.97 -16.52
N GLN A 5 -7.30 18.19 -17.84
CA GLN A 5 -8.42 18.74 -18.60
C GLN A 5 -9.51 17.69 -18.83
N PRO A 6 -10.79 17.99 -18.54
CA PRO A 6 -11.87 17.05 -18.73
C PRO A 6 -12.22 16.81 -20.21
N GLN A 7 -12.61 15.59 -20.57
CA GLN A 7 -13.22 15.26 -21.87
C GLN A 7 -14.76 15.34 -21.78
N VAL A 8 -15.42 15.99 -22.75
CA VAL A 8 -16.89 16.20 -22.78
C VAL A 8 -17.53 15.35 -23.89
N LEU A 9 -18.62 14.62 -23.61
CA LEU A 9 -19.32 13.77 -24.59
C LEU A 9 -20.84 13.74 -24.35
N PRO A 10 -21.74 13.91 -25.36
CA PRO A 10 -21.50 14.25 -26.77
C PRO A 10 -21.33 15.76 -27.00
N GLU A 11 -20.77 16.14 -28.15
CA GLU A 11 -20.41 17.55 -28.44
C GLU A 11 -21.59 18.43 -28.92
N HIS A 12 -22.71 17.86 -29.38
CA HIS A 12 -23.96 18.60 -29.63
C HIS A 12 -25.19 17.66 -29.77
N GLU A 13 -26.40 18.18 -29.50
CA GLU A 13 -27.72 17.50 -29.51
C GLU A 13 -27.96 16.42 -28.44
N SER A 14 -27.79 16.78 -27.16
CA SER A 14 -28.30 15.98 -26.03
C SER A 14 -28.65 16.89 -24.85
N VAL A 15 -29.70 16.54 -24.09
CA VAL A 15 -30.13 17.28 -22.87
C VAL A 15 -29.09 17.17 -21.75
N SER A 16 -28.20 16.18 -21.81
CA SER A 16 -27.11 15.96 -20.86
C SER A 16 -25.79 15.69 -21.59
N TYR A 17 -24.67 15.99 -20.90
CA TYR A 17 -23.31 15.70 -21.33
C TYR A 17 -22.55 14.97 -20.22
N SER A 18 -21.56 14.17 -20.57
CA SER A 18 -20.67 13.43 -19.68
C SER A 18 -19.30 14.07 -19.68
N VAL A 19 -18.69 14.19 -18.50
CA VAL A 19 -17.36 14.75 -18.32
C VAL A 19 -16.48 13.79 -17.53
N SER A 20 -15.28 13.49 -18.03
CA SER A 20 -14.33 12.62 -17.32
C SER A 20 -12.94 13.24 -17.25
N SER A 21 -12.27 13.04 -16.11
CA SER A 21 -10.91 13.52 -15.84
C SER A 21 -10.13 12.42 -15.11
N THR A 22 -8.95 12.08 -15.61
CA THR A 22 -8.11 11.00 -15.09
C THR A 22 -6.73 11.54 -14.76
N VAL A 23 -6.21 11.19 -13.58
CA VAL A 23 -4.88 11.59 -13.11
C VAL A 23 -4.07 10.36 -12.73
N GLY A 24 -2.84 10.26 -13.25
CA GLY A 24 -1.85 9.30 -12.79
C GLY A 24 -1.11 9.87 -11.57
N VAL A 25 -1.06 9.11 -10.48
CA VAL A 25 -0.36 9.50 -9.25
C VAL A 25 0.70 8.45 -8.92
N SER A 26 1.96 8.87 -8.81
CA SER A 26 3.04 8.02 -8.33
C SER A 26 3.06 8.05 -6.80
N LEU A 27 2.68 6.94 -6.17
CA LEU A 27 2.61 6.84 -4.72
C LEU A 27 3.98 6.61 -4.08
N THR A 28 4.20 7.23 -2.93
CA THR A 28 5.35 7.01 -2.06
C THR A 28 4.89 6.49 -0.68
N PRO A 29 5.77 5.89 0.13
CA PRO A 29 5.41 5.47 1.49
C PRO A 29 4.88 6.61 2.39
N GLY A 30 5.24 7.87 2.09
CA GLY A 30 4.76 9.04 2.82
C GLY A 30 3.28 9.36 2.58
N ASP A 31 2.68 8.81 1.52
CA ASP A 31 1.31 9.12 1.10
C ASP A 31 0.24 8.34 1.87
N ALA A 32 0.64 7.53 2.86
CA ALA A 32 -0.30 6.75 3.69
C ALA A 32 -1.33 7.62 4.45
N ARG A 33 -1.07 8.93 4.59
CA ARG A 33 -2.01 9.90 5.20
C ARG A 33 -2.54 10.93 4.21
N SER A 34 -2.23 10.77 2.92
CA SER A 34 -2.63 11.67 1.86
C SER A 34 -4.00 11.25 1.28
N GLN A 35 -4.76 12.24 0.82
CA GLN A 35 -6.02 12.03 0.10
C GLN A 35 -5.99 12.73 -1.25
N LEU A 36 -6.62 12.10 -2.24
CA LEU A 36 -6.96 12.73 -3.51
C LEU A 36 -8.36 13.34 -3.40
N THR A 37 -8.54 14.56 -3.89
CA THR A 37 -9.85 15.21 -3.95
C THR A 37 -10.20 15.52 -5.40
N CYS A 38 -11.30 14.97 -5.89
CA CYS A 38 -11.94 15.38 -7.13
C CYS A 38 -12.93 16.51 -6.80
N GLN A 39 -12.78 17.65 -7.47
CA GLN A 39 -13.64 18.81 -7.29
C GLN A 39 -14.28 19.17 -8.64
N ILE A 40 -15.60 19.25 -8.66
CA ILE A 40 -16.38 19.61 -9.85
C ILE A 40 -16.98 21.00 -9.63
N GLU A 41 -16.66 21.91 -10.53
CA GLU A 41 -17.20 23.26 -10.59
C GLU A 41 -18.01 23.43 -11.87
N HIS A 42 -19.21 23.98 -11.74
CA HIS A 42 -20.08 24.25 -12.87
C HIS A 42 -21.01 25.43 -12.53
N SER A 43 -21.34 26.26 -13.51
CA SER A 43 -22.12 27.49 -13.31
C SER A 43 -23.53 27.26 -12.76
N THR A 44 -24.09 26.07 -12.98
CA THR A 44 -25.40 25.68 -12.44
C THR A 44 -25.35 25.13 -11.02
N LEU A 45 -24.15 24.88 -10.46
CA LEU A 45 -23.98 24.39 -9.10
C LEU A 45 -23.85 25.56 -8.12
N PRO A 46 -24.59 25.57 -7.00
CA PRO A 46 -24.48 26.62 -6.00
C PRO A 46 -23.15 26.58 -5.23
N ALA A 47 -22.50 25.42 -5.19
CA ALA A 47 -21.18 25.20 -4.60
C ALA A 47 -20.47 24.03 -5.31
N PRO A 48 -19.13 23.95 -5.25
CA PRO A 48 -18.39 22.85 -5.87
C PRO A 48 -18.74 21.49 -5.25
N LEU A 49 -18.93 20.46 -6.08
CA LEU A 49 -19.07 19.08 -5.62
C LEU A 49 -17.67 18.51 -5.34
N ARG A 50 -17.54 17.72 -4.27
CA ARG A 50 -16.25 17.15 -3.86
C ARG A 50 -16.38 15.67 -3.57
N GLY A 51 -15.51 14.88 -4.17
CA GLY A 51 -15.29 13.47 -3.84
C GLY A 51 -13.86 13.28 -3.35
N THR A 52 -13.67 12.53 -2.27
CA THR A 52 -12.35 12.27 -1.67
C THR A 52 -12.01 10.78 -1.73
N TYR A 53 -10.76 10.47 -2.02
CA TYR A 53 -10.23 9.11 -2.05
C TYR A 53 -8.95 9.05 -1.20
N ASN A 54 -8.92 8.18 -0.19
CA ASN A 54 -7.74 8.05 0.66
C ASN A 54 -6.68 7.23 -0.07
N LEU A 55 -5.48 7.77 -0.23
CA LEU A 55 -4.41 7.06 -0.94
C LEU A 55 -3.95 5.81 -0.18
N CYS A 56 -4.23 5.74 1.13
CA CYS A 56 -3.99 4.56 1.95
C CYS A 56 -4.74 3.31 1.48
N ASP A 57 -5.84 3.45 0.74
CA ASP A 57 -6.62 2.30 0.29
C ASP A 57 -5.93 1.58 -0.88
N ALA A 58 -5.24 2.34 -1.74
CA ALA A 58 -4.44 1.85 -2.86
C ALA A 58 -2.97 1.59 -2.53
N LEU A 59 -2.41 2.28 -1.53
CA LEU A 59 -0.99 2.20 -1.20
C LEU A 59 -0.58 0.79 -0.77
N ARG A 60 0.48 0.26 -1.38
CA ARG A 60 1.12 -1.00 -0.99
C ARG A 60 2.63 -0.75 -0.88
N VAL A 61 3.19 -1.03 0.29
CA VAL A 61 4.63 -0.89 0.54
C VAL A 61 5.17 -2.26 0.96
N PRO A 62 6.07 -2.88 0.19
CA PRO A 62 6.62 -4.19 0.52
C PRO A 62 7.52 -4.12 1.77
N PRO A 63 7.54 -5.18 2.61
CA PRO A 63 8.38 -5.22 3.79
C PRO A 63 9.85 -5.35 3.46
N ARG A 64 10.67 -4.74 4.33
CA ARG A 64 12.10 -5.02 4.42
C ARG A 64 12.29 -6.14 5.44
N LEU A 65 12.83 -7.26 4.99
CA LEU A 65 13.06 -8.43 5.83
C LEU A 65 14.50 -8.46 6.35
N ARG A 66 14.65 -8.79 7.63
CA ARG A 66 15.94 -9.04 8.29
C ARG A 66 15.88 -10.38 9.00
N VAL A 67 16.77 -11.28 8.62
CA VAL A 67 16.90 -12.61 9.24
C VAL A 67 18.21 -12.66 10.03
N GLY A 68 18.12 -13.05 11.29
CA GLY A 68 19.27 -13.29 12.15
C GLY A 68 19.44 -14.76 12.50
N THR A 69 20.42 -15.04 13.35
CA THR A 69 20.66 -16.35 13.96
C THR A 69 20.87 -16.20 15.46
N ASP A 70 20.28 -17.09 16.24
CA ASP A 70 20.44 -17.16 17.69
C ASP A 70 20.63 -18.62 18.14
N PRO A 71 21.76 -18.98 18.77
CA PRO A 71 22.90 -18.11 19.12
C PRO A 71 23.77 -17.71 17.90
N PRO A 72 24.52 -16.60 17.99
CA PRO A 72 25.55 -16.26 17.01
C PRO A 72 26.61 -17.37 16.90
N VAL A 73 27.17 -17.57 15.71
CA VAL A 73 28.21 -18.58 15.41
C VAL A 73 29.41 -18.43 16.37
N PRO A 74 30.05 -19.52 16.86
CA PRO A 74 29.91 -20.93 16.44
C PRO A 74 28.73 -21.67 17.06
N ILE A 75 28.00 -22.40 16.22
CA ILE A 75 26.87 -23.25 16.62
C ILE A 75 27.44 -24.58 17.14
N VAL A 76 26.97 -25.02 18.30
CA VAL A 76 27.35 -26.31 18.88
C VAL A 76 26.78 -27.44 18.01
N VAL A 77 27.62 -28.44 17.67
CA VAL A 77 27.18 -29.64 16.94
C VAL A 77 26.08 -30.34 17.75
N ASN A 78 24.98 -30.72 17.09
CA ASN A 78 23.74 -31.25 17.69
C ASN A 78 22.91 -30.24 18.51
N GLY A 79 23.22 -28.95 18.43
CA GLY A 79 22.38 -27.88 18.99
C GLY A 79 21.23 -27.46 18.05
N SER A 80 20.21 -26.82 18.60
CA SER A 80 19.17 -26.14 17.82
C SER A 80 19.53 -24.66 17.61
N VAL A 81 19.13 -24.11 16.46
CA VAL A 81 19.32 -22.69 16.12
C VAL A 81 17.96 -22.08 15.84
N THR A 82 17.76 -20.86 16.34
CA THR A 82 16.59 -20.06 16.02
C THR A 82 16.96 -19.03 14.95
N PHE A 83 16.10 -18.90 13.94
CA PHE A 83 16.21 -17.87 12.91
C PHE A 83 15.16 -16.79 13.16
N PRO A 84 15.45 -15.72 13.92
CA PRO A 84 14.52 -14.61 14.04
C PRO A 84 14.36 -13.87 12.69
N CYS A 85 13.11 -13.59 12.31
CA CYS A 85 12.77 -12.76 11.14
C CYS A 85 12.01 -11.51 11.58
N CYS A 86 12.49 -10.35 11.15
CA CYS A 86 11.85 -9.05 11.37
C CYS A 86 11.38 -8.49 10.02
N ALA A 87 10.12 -8.07 9.96
CA ALA A 87 9.54 -7.35 8.82
C ALA A 87 9.29 -5.89 9.22
N GLU A 88 9.87 -4.95 8.47
CA GLU A 88 9.83 -3.52 8.78
C GLU A 88 9.41 -2.69 7.56
N GLY A 89 8.81 -1.52 7.80
CA GLY A 89 8.57 -0.51 6.77
C GLY A 89 7.53 -0.86 5.71
N PHE A 90 6.55 -1.70 6.02
CA PHE A 90 5.48 -2.12 5.10
C PHE A 90 4.12 -1.49 5.43
N TYR A 91 3.23 -1.54 4.45
CA TYR A 91 1.84 -1.10 4.56
C TYR A 91 0.96 -1.84 3.54
N PRO A 92 -0.29 -2.26 3.87
CA PRO A 92 -0.98 -2.09 5.16
C PRO A 92 -0.42 -2.99 6.27
N LYS A 93 -0.93 -2.83 7.50
CA LYS A 93 -0.43 -3.56 8.68
C LYS A 93 -0.68 -5.08 8.61
N ASP A 94 -1.67 -5.51 7.84
CA ASP A 94 -2.07 -6.90 7.76
C ASP A 94 -1.16 -7.66 6.78
N VAL A 95 -0.18 -8.38 7.33
CA VAL A 95 0.73 -9.26 6.58
C VAL A 95 0.92 -10.58 7.30
N SER A 96 1.12 -11.65 6.52
CA SER A 96 1.55 -12.95 7.01
C SER A 96 3.03 -13.18 6.71
N LEU A 97 3.71 -13.87 7.61
CA LEU A 97 5.08 -14.35 7.42
C LEU A 97 5.06 -15.87 7.56
N THR A 98 5.64 -16.56 6.58
CA THR A 98 5.75 -18.03 6.58
C THR A 98 7.21 -18.42 6.40
N TRP A 99 7.61 -19.51 7.06
CA TRP A 99 8.92 -20.14 6.87
C TRP A 99 8.80 -21.29 5.89
N LEU A 100 9.77 -21.38 4.98
CA LEU A 100 9.87 -22.42 3.98
C LEU A 100 11.19 -23.15 4.16
N GLU A 101 11.16 -24.48 4.30
CA GLU A 101 12.33 -25.34 4.27
C GLU A 101 12.33 -26.10 2.95
N ASN A 102 13.38 -25.93 2.14
CA ASN A 102 13.49 -26.53 0.81
C ASN A 102 12.26 -26.26 -0.09
N GLY A 103 11.61 -25.11 0.08
CA GLY A 103 10.42 -24.69 -0.69
C GLY A 103 9.09 -25.18 -0.13
N ASN A 104 9.07 -25.96 0.96
CA ASN A 104 7.85 -26.43 1.62
C ASN A 104 7.60 -25.65 2.91
N GLU A 105 6.34 -25.28 3.15
CA GLU A 105 5.97 -24.56 4.37
C GLU A 105 6.26 -25.41 5.61
N THR A 106 7.02 -24.85 6.54
CA THR A 106 7.32 -25.51 7.80
C THR A 106 6.27 -25.13 8.85
N GLY A 107 5.68 -26.13 9.51
CA GLY A 107 4.90 -25.92 10.75
C GLY A 107 5.76 -25.48 11.95
N LEU A 108 7.09 -25.48 11.79
CA LEU A 108 8.04 -24.94 12.76
C LEU A 108 8.10 -23.40 12.65
N GLY A 109 7.11 -22.74 13.22
CA GLY A 109 7.17 -21.28 13.35
C GLY A 109 5.88 -20.69 13.86
N LYS A 110 5.81 -20.34 15.14
CA LYS A 110 4.91 -19.27 15.54
C LYS A 110 5.47 -18.00 14.93
N ALA A 111 5.00 -17.62 13.75
CA ALA A 111 5.24 -16.30 13.19
C ALA A 111 4.80 -15.29 14.26
N SER A 112 5.77 -14.73 14.97
CA SER A 112 5.56 -13.65 15.91
C SER A 112 6.11 -12.43 15.20
N PRO A 113 5.37 -11.84 14.24
CA PRO A 113 5.81 -10.63 13.59
C PRO A 113 5.99 -9.59 14.69
N ARG A 114 7.24 -9.29 15.03
CA ARG A 114 7.54 -8.14 15.88
C ARG A 114 7.39 -6.92 15.00
N LEU A 115 6.15 -6.43 14.94
CA LEU A 115 5.81 -5.19 14.27
C LEU A 115 6.54 -4.05 14.97
N ARG A 116 7.67 -3.63 14.40
CA ARG A 116 8.36 -2.41 14.81
C ARG A 116 7.97 -1.32 13.82
N ILE A 117 6.91 -0.59 14.16
CA ILE A 117 6.56 0.65 13.47
C ILE A 117 7.63 1.66 13.88
N GLN A 118 8.41 2.17 12.91
CA GLN A 118 9.23 3.36 13.11
C GLN A 118 8.34 4.60 12.99
#